data_AF-C5F0U3-F1
#
_entry.id   AF-C5F0U3-F1
#
_cell.length_a   1.000
_cell.length_b   1.000
_cell.length_c   1.000
_cell.angle_alpha   90.00
_cell.angle_beta   90.00
_cell.angle_gamma   90.00
#
_symmetry.space_group_name_H-M   'P 1'
#
loop_
_entity.id
_entity.type
_entity.pdbx_description
1 polymer ?
#
loop_
_entity_poly.entity_id
_entity_poly.type
_entity_poly.pdbx_seq_one_letter_code
_entity_poly.pdbx_strand_id
1 'polypeptide(L)'
;MELKEAILQTLAEIDASQTQTNLPNQINSPQQEAKQEREALLDILPTEENLHKNSLDSQNPYERKIEKLDLKNTEELKQILIKQYKEEERFLNAMQERILVLFEGLQSPNNRNIEDKVDMILNFLEFTLAIIDEKKNQK
;
A
#
# COMPACT_ATOMS: atom_id res chain seq x y z
N MET A 1 -19.82 22.23 2.49
CA MET A 1 -18.94 21.72 1.44
C MET A 1 -18.73 20.24 1.70
N GLU A 2 -19.23 19.42 0.79
CA GLU A 2 -18.97 17.97 0.83
C GLU A 2 -17.50 17.73 0.49
N LEU A 3 -16.89 16.68 1.04
CA LEU A 3 -15.46 16.33 0.89
C LEU A 3 -14.99 16.33 -0.59
N LYS A 4 -15.89 16.04 -1.52
CA LYS A 4 -15.65 16.04 -2.96
C LYS A 4 -15.33 17.43 -3.52
N GLU A 5 -16.00 18.48 -3.02
CA GLU A 5 -15.77 19.86 -3.45
C GLU A 5 -14.42 20.38 -2.95
N ALA A 6 -14.04 19.99 -1.72
CA ALA A 6 -12.72 20.34 -1.17
C ALA A 6 -11.57 19.73 -1.98
N ILE A 7 -11.69 18.46 -2.40
CA ILE A 7 -10.66 17.80 -3.23
C ILE A 7 -10.54 18.45 -4.61
N LEU A 8 -11.66 18.79 -5.25
CA LEU A 8 -11.67 19.48 -6.54
C LEU A 8 -11.04 20.88 -6.45
N GLN A 9 -11.32 21.61 -5.37
CA GLN A 9 -10.70 22.91 -5.09
C GLN A 9 -9.17 22.78 -4.94
N THR A 10 -8.70 21.78 -4.18
CA THR A 10 -7.26 21.56 -3.98
C THR A 10 -6.54 21.17 -5.26
N LEU A 11 -7.16 20.34 -6.11
CA LEU A 11 -6.58 19.98 -7.41
C LEU A 11 -6.47 21.19 -8.34
N ALA A 12 -7.48 22.08 -8.33
CA ALA A 12 -7.44 23.32 -9.11
C ALA A 12 -6.36 24.31 -8.62
N GLU A 13 -6.11 24.38 -7.32
CA GLU A 13 -5.02 25.20 -6.76
C GLU A 13 -3.62 24.70 -7.14
N ILE A 14 -3.43 23.37 -7.25
CA ILE A 14 -2.15 22.78 -7.64
C ILE A 14 -1.82 23.06 -9.12
N ASP A 15 -2.81 22.97 -10.02
CA ASP A 15 -2.62 23.29 -11.44
C ASP A 15 -2.28 24.79 -11.65
N ALA A 16 -2.89 25.68 -10.88
CA ALA A 16 -2.60 27.12 -10.98
C ALA A 16 -1.18 27.48 -10.51
N SER A 17 -0.64 26.72 -9.54
CA SER A 17 0.66 26.99 -8.88
C SER A 17 1.88 26.67 -9.76
N GLN A 18 1.73 25.91 -10.84
CA GLN A 18 2.84 25.62 -11.77
C GLN A 18 3.18 26.79 -12.71
N THR A 19 2.38 27.86 -12.72
CA THR A 19 2.45 28.89 -13.78
C THR A 19 3.30 30.12 -13.46
N GLN A 20 3.99 30.20 -12.31
CA GLN A 20 4.75 31.41 -11.97
C GLN A 20 6.11 31.12 -11.33
N THR A 21 7.13 30.84 -12.15
CA THR A 21 8.51 31.33 -11.89
C THR A 21 9.34 31.40 -13.18
N ASN A 22 9.38 32.61 -13.75
CA ASN A 22 10.51 33.33 -14.39
C ASN A 22 11.46 32.63 -15.39
N LEU A 23 11.38 33.08 -16.66
CA LEU A 23 12.51 33.21 -17.61
C LEU A 23 13.36 34.47 -17.26
N PRO A 24 14.64 34.65 -17.70
CA PRO A 24 15.20 34.36 -19.03
C PRO A 24 16.63 33.72 -19.02
N ASN A 25 17.13 32.99 -20.04
CA ASN A 25 17.38 33.42 -21.42
C ASN A 25 17.70 32.19 -22.31
N GLN A 26 16.96 32.08 -23.42
CA GLN A 26 17.32 31.60 -24.76
C GLN A 26 18.19 30.34 -24.93
N ILE A 27 17.57 29.25 -25.43
CA ILE A 27 17.88 28.57 -26.71
C ILE A 27 16.70 27.63 -27.03
N ASN A 28 16.09 27.84 -28.21
CA ASN A 28 15.21 26.98 -29.02
C ASN A 28 14.05 26.20 -28.37
N SER A 29 12.83 26.60 -28.74
CA SER A 29 11.52 26.06 -28.35
C SER A 29 11.28 24.60 -28.81
N PRO A 30 10.97 23.65 -27.89
CA PRO A 30 10.50 22.29 -28.24
C PRO A 30 8.98 22.21 -28.47
N GLN A 31 8.25 23.32 -28.30
CA GLN A 31 6.78 23.29 -28.16
C GLN A 31 6.02 23.27 -29.51
N GLN A 32 6.69 23.48 -30.64
CA GLN A 32 6.04 23.40 -31.97
C GLN A 32 6.00 21.96 -32.53
N GLU A 33 7.04 21.15 -32.26
CA GLU A 33 7.11 19.77 -32.75
C GLU A 33 6.04 18.87 -32.10
N ALA A 34 5.86 18.97 -30.78
CA ALA A 34 4.88 18.14 -30.06
C ALA A 34 3.42 18.38 -30.48
N LYS A 35 3.09 19.59 -30.96
CA LYS A 35 1.72 19.90 -31.44
C LYS A 35 1.46 19.32 -32.83
N GLN A 36 2.48 19.34 -33.69
CA GLN A 36 2.41 18.74 -35.03
C GLN A 36 2.37 17.21 -34.96
N GLU A 37 3.11 16.58 -34.04
CA GLU A 37 3.03 15.13 -33.81
C GLU A 37 1.64 14.72 -33.29
N ARG A 38 1.03 15.52 -32.41
CA ARG A 38 -0.32 15.23 -31.89
C ARG A 38 -1.40 15.30 -32.96
N GLU A 39 -1.29 16.25 -33.90
CA GLU A 39 -2.20 16.35 -35.05
C GLU A 39 -1.98 15.22 -36.06
N ALA A 40 -0.73 14.84 -36.35
CA ALA A 40 -0.42 13.72 -37.25
C ALA A 40 -0.94 12.36 -36.70
N LEU A 41 -0.99 12.19 -35.38
CA LEU A 41 -1.54 11.00 -34.74
C LEU A 41 -3.08 10.93 -34.79
N LEU A 42 -3.77 12.07 -34.91
CA LEU A 42 -5.23 12.09 -35.04
C LEU A 42 -5.69 11.56 -36.40
N ASP A 43 -4.89 11.75 -37.46
CA ASP A 43 -5.19 11.27 -38.82
C ASP A 43 -5.04 9.74 -38.98
N ILE A 44 -4.38 9.08 -38.01
CA ILE A 44 -4.15 7.63 -38.01
C ILE A 44 -5.27 6.90 -37.24
N LEU A 45 -6.11 7.63 -36.49
CA LEU A 45 -7.23 7.02 -35.76
C LEU A 45 -8.35 6.64 -36.74
N PRO A 46 -8.88 5.40 -36.69
CA PRO A 46 -9.96 4.99 -37.57
C PRO A 46 -11.19 5.86 -37.30
N THR A 47 -11.70 6.53 -38.34
CA THR A 47 -12.94 7.29 -38.25
C THR A 47 -14.13 6.34 -38.19
N GLU A 48 -15.10 6.62 -37.31
CA GLU A 48 -16.32 5.82 -37.05
C GLU A 48 -17.07 5.40 -38.34
N GLU A 49 -16.95 6.14 -39.43
CA GLU A 49 -17.60 5.81 -40.71
C GLU A 49 -17.04 4.56 -41.41
N ASN A 50 -15.80 4.14 -41.12
CA ASN A 50 -15.18 2.97 -41.76
C ASN A 50 -15.38 1.65 -40.98
N LEU A 51 -16.02 1.66 -39.81
CA LEU A 51 -16.14 0.44 -38.98
C LEU A 51 -17.30 -0.48 -39.39
N HIS A 52 -18.27 0.00 -40.19
CA HIS A 52 -19.55 -0.70 -40.36
C HIS A 52 -19.69 -1.61 -41.59
N LYS A 53 -18.64 -1.83 -42.40
CA LYS A 53 -18.83 -2.60 -43.65
C LYS A 53 -18.09 -3.92 -43.79
N ASN A 54 -17.12 -4.27 -42.94
CA ASN A 54 -16.37 -5.51 -43.13
C ASN A 54 -16.01 -6.17 -41.79
N SER A 55 -16.79 -7.17 -41.37
CA SER A 55 -16.32 -8.50 -40.92
C SER A 55 -17.33 -9.17 -39.98
N LEU A 56 -17.95 -10.23 -40.48
CA LEU A 56 -18.84 -11.12 -39.73
C LEU A 56 -18.09 -12.23 -38.97
N ASP A 57 -16.75 -12.22 -38.93
CA ASP A 57 -15.95 -13.25 -38.26
C ASP A 57 -14.68 -12.63 -37.67
N SER A 58 -14.71 -12.28 -36.38
CA SER A 58 -13.49 -12.09 -35.59
C SER A 58 -13.79 -12.35 -34.13
N GLN A 59 -13.44 -13.56 -33.70
CA GLN A 59 -13.29 -13.93 -32.30
C GLN A 59 -12.38 -12.89 -31.64
N ASN A 60 -12.91 -12.18 -30.65
CA ASN A 60 -12.19 -11.12 -29.95
C ASN A 60 -10.99 -11.75 -29.22
N PRO A 61 -9.73 -11.43 -29.58
CA PRO A 61 -8.54 -12.07 -29.00
C PRO A 61 -8.33 -11.74 -27.51
N TYR A 62 -9.18 -10.87 -26.95
CA TYR A 62 -9.16 -10.43 -25.55
C TYR A 62 -10.29 -11.01 -24.71
N GLU A 63 -11.07 -11.97 -25.21
CA GLU A 63 -12.01 -12.69 -24.36
C GLU A 63 -11.21 -13.59 -23.40
N ARG A 64 -10.74 -13.01 -22.28
CA ARG A 64 -10.29 -13.78 -21.13
C ARG A 64 -11.47 -14.66 -20.75
N LYS A 65 -11.37 -15.95 -21.03
CA LYS A 65 -12.12 -16.97 -20.31
C LYS A 65 -11.78 -16.76 -18.84
N ILE A 66 -12.60 -16.00 -18.13
CA ILE A 66 -12.53 -15.92 -16.67
C ILE A 66 -12.99 -17.29 -16.23
N GLU A 67 -12.01 -18.18 -16.01
CA GLU A 67 -12.22 -19.42 -15.32
C GLU A 67 -12.87 -19.04 -13.99
N LYS A 68 -14.15 -19.40 -13.82
CA LYS A 68 -14.83 -19.21 -12.54
C LYS A 68 -14.02 -20.02 -11.54
N LEU A 69 -13.24 -19.34 -10.71
CA LEU A 69 -12.49 -19.96 -9.63
C LEU A 69 -13.53 -20.71 -8.79
N ASP A 70 -13.49 -22.05 -8.82
CA ASP A 70 -14.44 -22.90 -8.09
C ASP A 70 -14.15 -22.71 -6.59
N LEU A 71 -14.85 -21.75 -5.99
CA LEU A 71 -14.75 -21.27 -4.61
C LEU A 71 -15.22 -22.31 -3.57
N LYS A 72 -15.07 -23.60 -3.86
CA LYS A 72 -15.50 -24.73 -3.02
C LYS A 72 -14.94 -24.73 -1.61
N ASN A 73 -14.00 -23.84 -1.30
CA ASN A 73 -13.54 -23.70 0.07
C ASN A 73 -13.28 -22.26 0.54
N THR A 74 -14.13 -21.30 0.16
CA THR A 74 -13.98 -19.92 0.65
C THR A 74 -14.17 -19.84 2.17
N GLU A 75 -15.06 -20.66 2.71
CA GLU A 75 -15.42 -20.60 4.12
C GLU A 75 -14.38 -21.27 5.02
N GLU A 76 -13.79 -22.43 4.68
CA GLU A 76 -12.71 -22.99 5.51
C GLU A 76 -11.42 -22.16 5.38
N LEU A 77 -11.15 -21.55 4.22
CA LEU A 77 -10.05 -20.57 4.09
C LEU A 77 -10.24 -19.37 5.02
N LYS A 78 -11.47 -18.83 5.12
CA LYS A 78 -11.78 -17.79 6.11
C LYS A 78 -11.58 -18.28 7.53
N GLN A 79 -12.01 -19.50 7.86
CA GLN A 79 -11.84 -20.04 9.22
C GLN A 79 -10.37 -20.23 9.59
N ILE A 80 -9.54 -20.74 8.66
CA ILE A 80 -8.09 -20.85 8.84
C ILE A 80 -7.48 -19.46 9.06
N LEU A 81 -7.88 -18.46 8.26
CA LEU A 81 -7.40 -17.10 8.38
C LEU A 81 -7.79 -16.47 9.72
N ILE A 82 -9.05 -16.60 10.15
CA ILE A 82 -9.53 -16.12 11.46
C ILE A 82 -8.76 -16.78 12.60
N LYS A 83 -8.50 -18.09 12.50
CA LYS A 83 -7.70 -18.81 13.49
C LYS A 83 -6.28 -18.25 13.58
N GLN A 84 -5.62 -18.02 12.43
CA GLN A 84 -4.29 -17.45 12.38
C GLN A 84 -4.24 -16.05 12.99
N TYR A 85 -5.20 -15.18 12.67
CA TYR A 85 -5.29 -13.84 13.25
C TYR A 85 -5.49 -13.89 14.76
N LYS A 86 -6.35 -14.78 15.28
CA LYS A 86 -6.55 -14.93 16.73
C LYS A 86 -5.30 -15.44 17.45
N GLU A 87 -4.54 -16.33 16.81
CA GLU A 87 -3.29 -16.82 17.38
C GLU A 87 -2.24 -15.71 17.45
N GLU A 88 -2.14 -14.91 16.39
CA GLU A 88 -1.26 -13.74 16.34
C GLU A 88 -1.67 -12.69 17.39
N GLU A 89 -2.96 -12.36 17.46
CA GLU A 89 -3.50 -11.43 18.47
C GLU A 89 -3.17 -11.90 19.89
N ARG A 90 -3.33 -13.20 20.17
CA ARG A 90 -2.99 -13.77 21.48
C ARG A 90 -1.49 -13.65 21.78
N PHE A 91 -0.63 -13.90 20.79
CA PHE A 91 0.81 -13.74 20.94
C PHE A 91 1.20 -12.30 21.25
N LEU A 92 0.66 -11.34 20.49
CA LEU A 92 0.91 -9.91 20.69
C LEU A 92 0.41 -9.42 22.06
N ASN A 93 -0.79 -9.82 22.47
CA ASN A 93 -1.33 -9.49 23.79
C ASN A 93 -0.45 -10.05 24.92
N ALA A 94 0.01 -11.31 24.80
CA ALA A 94 0.91 -11.90 25.79
C ALA A 94 2.26 -11.16 25.86
N MET A 95 2.79 -10.69 24.73
CA MET A 95 4.01 -9.88 24.70
C MET A 95 3.79 -8.51 25.36
N GLN A 96 2.65 -7.88 25.07
CA GLN A 96 2.28 -6.60 25.68
C GLN A 96 2.18 -6.71 27.20
N GLU A 97 1.49 -7.71 27.72
CA GLU A 97 1.36 -7.94 29.17
C GLU A 97 2.73 -8.11 29.84
N ARG A 98 3.63 -8.89 29.23
CA ARG A 98 5.00 -9.08 29.74
C ARG A 98 5.79 -7.77 29.80
N ILE A 99 5.66 -6.93 28.78
CA ILE A 99 6.31 -5.61 28.74
C ILE A 99 5.73 -4.68 29.83
N LEU A 100 4.42 -4.72 30.05
CA LEU A 100 3.78 -3.94 31.12
C LEU A 100 4.28 -4.37 32.50
N VAL A 101 4.37 -5.68 32.75
CA VAL A 101 4.93 -6.21 34.00
C VAL A 101 6.38 -5.79 34.20
N LEU A 102 7.19 -5.75 33.13
CA LEU A 102 8.55 -5.21 33.21
C LEU A 102 8.53 -3.74 33.65
N PHE A 103 7.67 -2.91 33.06
CA PHE A 103 7.58 -1.50 33.45
C PHE A 103 7.16 -1.32 34.92
N GLU A 104 6.19 -2.11 35.39
CA GLU A 104 5.80 -2.12 36.81
C GLU A 104 6.98 -2.54 37.70
N GLY A 105 7.73 -3.57 37.31
CA GLY A 105 8.92 -4.05 38.00
C GLY A 105 10.04 -3.00 38.07
N LEU A 106 10.23 -2.22 37.00
CA LEU A 106 11.24 -1.17 36.92
C LEU A 106 10.88 0.08 37.72
N GLN A 107 9.58 0.37 37.86
CA GLN A 107 9.06 1.46 38.69
C GLN A 107 8.96 1.10 40.17
N SER A 108 9.15 -0.19 40.51
CA SER A 108 9.08 -0.66 41.90
C SER A 108 10.06 0.08 42.81
N PRO A 109 9.61 0.58 43.97
CA PRO A 109 10.46 1.31 44.92
C PRO A 109 11.56 0.44 45.54
N ASN A 110 11.44 -0.89 45.43
CA ASN A 110 12.45 -1.85 45.88
C ASN A 110 13.62 -2.00 44.91
N ASN A 111 13.45 -1.58 43.65
CA ASN A 111 14.51 -1.61 42.66
C ASN A 111 15.12 -0.20 42.53
N ARG A 112 16.02 0.16 43.44
CA ARG A 112 16.69 1.48 43.43
C ARG A 112 18.05 1.45 42.73
N ASN A 113 18.68 0.28 42.63
CA ASN A 113 19.97 0.14 41.98
C ASN A 113 19.79 0.17 40.47
N ILE A 114 20.51 1.06 39.80
CA ILE A 114 20.42 1.20 38.35
C ILE A 114 20.99 -0.03 37.62
N GLU A 115 22.04 -0.66 38.18
CA GLU A 115 22.67 -1.86 37.61
C GLU A 115 21.69 -3.03 37.56
N ASP A 116 21.00 -3.31 38.68
CA ASP A 116 19.97 -4.36 38.76
C ASP A 116 18.80 -4.12 37.78
N LYS A 117 18.45 -2.86 37.49
CA LYS A 117 17.44 -2.52 36.47
C LYS A 117 17.93 -2.82 35.05
N VAL A 118 19.17 -2.45 34.75
CA VAL A 118 19.77 -2.67 33.44
C VAL A 118 19.88 -4.17 33.19
N ASP A 119 20.33 -4.95 34.17
CA ASP A 119 20.40 -6.41 34.08
C ASP A 119 19.01 -7.02 33.90
N MET A 120 18.00 -6.55 34.63
CA MET A 120 16.61 -7.01 34.46
C MET A 120 16.09 -6.72 33.04
N ILE A 121 16.35 -5.52 32.51
CA ILE A 121 15.95 -5.14 31.14
C ILE A 121 16.68 -6.00 30.11
N LEU A 122 17.99 -6.20 30.26
CA LEU A 122 18.79 -7.00 29.33
C LEU A 122 18.30 -8.44 29.29
N ASN A 123 18.13 -9.06 30.46
CA ASN A 123 17.59 -10.43 30.55
C ASN A 123 16.19 -10.54 29.94
N PHE A 124 15.33 -9.54 30.17
CA PHE A 124 14.01 -9.49 29.55
C PHE A 124 14.08 -9.38 28.03
N LEU A 125 14.93 -8.50 27.50
CA LEU A 125 15.08 -8.30 26.07
C LEU A 125 15.68 -9.53 25.38
N GLU A 126 16.66 -10.19 26.00
CA GLU A 126 17.22 -11.44 25.50
C GLU A 126 16.16 -12.55 25.45
N PHE A 127 15.39 -12.72 26.52
CA PHE A 127 14.28 -13.65 26.55
C PHE A 127 13.21 -13.32 25.49
N THR A 128 12.86 -12.05 25.35
CA THR A 128 11.84 -11.59 24.39
C THR A 128 12.30 -11.85 22.95
N LEU A 129 13.59 -11.61 22.67
CA LEU A 129 14.18 -11.88 21.38
C LEU A 129 14.15 -13.39 21.06
N ALA A 130 14.49 -14.24 22.02
CA ALA A 130 14.43 -15.70 21.85
C ALA A 130 13.00 -16.18 21.56
N ILE A 131 12.00 -15.63 22.24
CA ILE A 131 10.57 -15.95 22.00
C ILE A 131 10.12 -15.49 20.60
N ILE A 132 10.56 -14.30 20.16
CA ILE A 132 10.27 -13.80 18.81
C ILE A 132 10.92 -14.72 17.76
N ASP A 133 12.17 -15.12 17.96
CA ASP A 133 12.88 -15.99 17.02
C ASP A 133 12.26 -17.40 16.99
N GLU A 134 11.81 -17.93 18.12
CA GLU A 134 11.03 -19.18 18.16
C GLU A 134 9.75 -19.05 17.32
N LYS A 135 8.97 -17.98 17.52
CA LYS A 135 7.74 -17.75 16.74
C LYS A 135 8.01 -17.56 15.24
N LYS A 136 9.13 -16.92 14.87
CA LYS A 136 9.53 -16.76 13.46
C LYS A 136 10.00 -18.07 12.81
N ASN A 137 10.61 -18.96 13.58
CA ASN A 137 11.16 -20.23 13.11
C ASN A 137 10.16 -21.40 13.18
N GLN A 138 9.00 -21.22 13.83
CA GLN A 138 7.84 -22.11 13.71
C GLN A 138 7.27 -22.03 12.28
N LYS A 139 7.91 -22.72 11.34
CA LYS A 139 7.40 -23.01 9.99
C LYS A 139 6.84 -24.42 9.90
#